data_AF-A0AA43ENS0-F1
#
_entry.id   AF-A0AA43ENS0-F1
#
_cell.length_a   1.000
_cell.length_b   1.000
_cell.length_c   1.000
_cell.angle_alpha   90.00
_cell.angle_beta   90.00
_cell.angle_gamma   90.00
#
_symmetry.space_group_name_H-M   'P 1'
#
loop_
_entity.id
_entity.type
_entity.pdbx_description
1 polymer ?
#
loop_
_entity_poly.entity_id
_entity_poly.type
_entity_poly.pdbx_seq_one_letter_code
_entity_poly.pdbx_strand_id
1 'polypeptide(L)'
;MFLSRRQFLKVSAGTVAAAAVADNVLALTALQPVIEVGNPLGDYPDRSWERVYHDQYRYDSSFTWVCSPNDTHACRVRAFVRNGVVMRVEQNYDHQTYEDLYGNRGTFAHNPRMCLKGFTFHRRVYGPYRLKGPLMRKGWKQWMDDGSPELTPETKRKYKFDSRFLDDMLRVSWDT
;
A
#
# COMPACT_ATOMS: atom_id res chain seq x y z
N MET A 1 -17.46 -55.21 40.46
CA MET A 1 -16.08 -55.35 39.95
C MET A 1 -15.14 -54.83 41.03
N PHE A 2 -14.42 -55.70 41.75
CA PHE A 2 -13.50 -55.27 42.82
C PHE A 2 -12.14 -54.93 42.21
N LEU A 3 -11.73 -53.67 42.29
CA LEU A 3 -10.38 -53.25 41.91
C LEU A 3 -9.37 -53.83 42.89
N SER A 4 -8.36 -54.55 42.40
CA SER A 4 -7.25 -54.98 43.23
C SER A 4 -6.43 -53.78 43.70
N ARG A 5 -5.77 -53.89 44.88
CA ARG A 5 -4.87 -52.83 45.41
C ARG A 5 -3.83 -52.37 44.38
N ARG A 6 -3.29 -53.30 43.58
CA ARG A 6 -2.34 -53.01 42.50
C ARG A 6 -2.98 -52.18 41.37
N GLN A 7 -4.21 -52.50 40.97
CA GLN A 7 -4.94 -51.72 39.97
C GLN A 7 -5.27 -50.32 40.50
N PHE A 8 -5.70 -50.20 41.75
CA PHE A 8 -5.93 -48.91 42.39
C PHE A 8 -4.68 -48.02 42.40
N LEU A 9 -3.52 -48.58 42.76
CA LEU A 9 -2.25 -47.85 42.76
C LEU A 9 -1.80 -47.44 41.35
N LYS A 10 -1.97 -48.31 40.35
CA LYS A 10 -1.64 -47.98 38.95
C LYS A 10 -2.51 -46.86 38.39
N VAL A 11 -3.82 -46.91 38.64
CA VAL A 11 -4.76 -45.88 38.18
C VAL A 11 -4.47 -44.56 38.89
N SER A 12 -4.32 -44.58 40.21
CA SER A 12 -4.04 -43.36 40.99
C SER A 12 -2.72 -42.69 40.56
N ALA A 13 -1.66 -43.48 40.40
CA ALA A 13 -0.37 -42.96 39.92
C ALA A 13 -0.47 -42.42 38.48
N GLY A 14 -1.20 -43.12 37.60
CA GLY A 14 -1.44 -42.67 36.23
C GLY A 14 -2.24 -41.37 36.15
N THR A 15 -3.28 -41.22 36.97
CA THR A 15 -4.09 -39.99 37.01
C THR A 15 -3.31 -38.81 37.57
N VAL A 16 -2.53 -39.00 38.64
CA VAL A 16 -1.67 -37.93 39.19
C VAL A 16 -0.59 -37.52 38.20
N ALA A 17 0.06 -38.48 37.54
CA ALA A 17 1.05 -38.19 36.51
C ALA A 17 0.42 -37.43 35.35
N ALA A 18 -0.75 -37.86 34.85
CA ALA A 18 -1.47 -37.21 33.76
C ALA A 18 -1.88 -35.78 34.12
N ALA A 19 -2.40 -35.54 35.32
CA ALA A 19 -2.76 -34.20 35.80
C ALA A 19 -1.54 -33.29 35.94
N ALA A 20 -0.41 -33.82 36.47
CA ALA A 20 0.81 -33.05 36.66
C ALA A 20 1.47 -32.61 35.35
N VAL A 21 1.25 -33.35 34.25
CA VAL A 21 1.79 -32.99 32.93
C VAL A 21 0.75 -32.41 31.99
N ALA A 22 -0.54 -32.36 32.36
CA ALA A 22 -1.62 -31.93 31.49
C ALA A 22 -1.39 -30.52 30.94
N ASP A 23 -1.04 -29.55 31.79
CA ASP A 23 -0.80 -28.16 31.36
C ASP A 23 0.38 -28.03 30.38
N ASN A 24 1.42 -28.85 30.59
CA ASN A 24 2.61 -28.88 29.75
C ASN A 24 2.38 -29.63 28.41
N VAL A 25 1.60 -30.70 28.43
CA VAL A 25 1.32 -31.54 27.24
C VAL A 25 0.23 -30.94 26.37
N LEU A 26 -0.81 -30.36 26.97
CA LEU A 26 -1.92 -29.72 26.25
C LEU A 26 -1.55 -28.33 25.73
N ALA A 27 -0.35 -27.82 26.05
CA ALA A 27 0.14 -26.50 25.64
C ALA A 27 -0.89 -25.37 25.90
N LEU A 28 -1.68 -25.51 26.97
CA LEU A 28 -2.71 -24.52 27.35
C LEU A 28 -2.08 -23.19 27.79
N THR A 29 -0.77 -23.16 27.99
CA THR A 29 0.03 -21.94 28.11
C THR A 29 -0.10 -21.01 26.90
N ALA A 30 -0.36 -21.52 25.70
CA ALA A 30 -0.62 -20.68 24.52
C ALA A 30 -1.97 -19.94 24.58
N LEU A 31 -2.89 -20.39 25.42
CA LEU A 31 -4.19 -19.77 25.66
C LEU A 31 -4.21 -18.91 26.93
N GLN A 32 -3.10 -18.86 27.69
CA GLN A 32 -3.01 -18.00 28.85
C GLN A 32 -3.03 -16.53 28.40
N PRO A 33 -3.91 -15.70 28.99
CA PRO A 33 -3.96 -14.30 28.64
C PRO A 33 -2.66 -13.63 29.09
N VAL A 34 -2.13 -12.74 28.25
CA VAL A 34 -0.93 -11.95 28.57
C VAL A 34 -1.16 -11.05 29.80
N ILE A 35 -2.42 -10.68 30.06
CA ILE A 35 -2.87 -9.93 31.23
C ILE A 35 -4.09 -10.64 31.79
N GLU A 36 -4.03 -11.07 33.05
CA GLU A 36 -5.21 -11.59 33.74
C GLU A 36 -6.19 -10.45 34.06
N VAL A 37 -7.44 -10.62 33.64
CA VAL A 37 -8.53 -9.69 33.94
C VAL A 37 -9.61 -10.48 34.68
N GLY A 38 -10.02 -10.01 35.84
CA GLY A 38 -10.95 -10.74 36.72
C GLY A 38 -12.29 -11.04 36.06
N ASN A 39 -13.02 -10.00 35.64
CA ASN A 39 -14.27 -10.15 34.89
C ASN A 39 -14.10 -9.65 33.44
N PRO A 40 -13.86 -10.54 32.46
CA PRO A 40 -13.63 -10.16 31.07
C PRO A 40 -14.87 -9.60 30.35
N LEU A 41 -16.05 -9.64 30.97
CA LEU A 41 -17.27 -9.01 30.47
C LEU A 41 -17.56 -7.65 31.14
N GLY A 42 -16.88 -7.35 32.25
CA GLY A 42 -17.05 -6.11 33.01
C GLY A 42 -15.93 -5.10 32.76
N ASP A 43 -14.70 -5.58 32.58
CA ASP A 43 -13.51 -4.76 32.43
C ASP A 43 -12.66 -5.25 31.26
N TYR A 44 -12.12 -4.30 30.50
CA TYR A 44 -11.09 -4.58 29.49
C TYR A 44 -9.71 -4.25 30.08
N PRO A 45 -8.65 -4.99 29.69
CA PRO A 45 -7.29 -4.62 30.05
C PRO A 45 -6.93 -3.26 29.41
N ASP A 46 -5.80 -2.66 29.79
CA ASP A 46 -5.35 -1.42 29.14
C ASP A 46 -5.21 -1.61 27.62
N ARG A 47 -5.91 -0.77 26.85
CA ARG A 47 -5.94 -0.76 25.38
C ARG A 47 -5.20 0.44 24.80
N SER A 48 -4.40 1.13 25.61
CA SER A 48 -3.64 2.32 25.16
C SER A 48 -2.76 2.03 23.95
N TRP A 49 -2.26 0.80 23.81
CA TRP A 49 -1.48 0.34 22.65
C TRP A 49 -2.24 0.44 21.31
N GLU A 50 -3.58 0.37 21.31
CA GLU A 50 -4.40 0.47 20.09
C GLU A 50 -4.32 1.85 19.44
N ARG A 51 -3.96 2.88 20.23
CA ARG A 51 -3.75 4.25 19.73
C ARG A 51 -2.73 4.30 18.61
N VAL A 52 -1.74 3.39 18.62
CA VAL A 52 -0.74 3.29 17.54
C VAL A 52 -1.41 2.98 16.20
N TYR A 53 -2.33 2.01 16.17
CA TYR A 53 -3.04 1.63 14.94
C TYR A 53 -4.05 2.67 14.51
N HIS A 54 -4.77 3.28 15.46
CA HIS A 54 -5.65 4.40 15.16
C HIS A 54 -4.90 5.58 14.56
N ASP A 55 -3.74 5.92 15.11
CA ASP A 55 -2.90 6.97 14.57
C ASP A 55 -2.33 6.58 13.19
N GLN A 56 -1.91 5.33 12.96
CA GLN A 56 -1.47 4.88 11.63
C GLN A 56 -2.56 5.06 10.55
N TYR A 57 -3.83 4.83 10.87
CA TYR A 57 -4.95 4.98 9.92
C TYR A 57 -5.45 6.43 9.79
N ARG A 58 -5.13 7.30 10.75
CA ARG A 58 -5.50 8.71 10.77
C ARG A 58 -4.90 9.49 9.61
N TYR A 59 -5.62 10.50 9.13
CA TYR A 59 -5.20 11.45 8.10
C TYR A 59 -5.62 12.87 8.50
N ASP A 60 -4.96 13.89 7.94
CA ASP A 60 -5.21 15.31 8.24
C ASP A 60 -6.18 15.93 7.23
N SER A 61 -6.15 15.46 5.98
CA SER A 61 -7.10 15.87 4.94
C SER A 61 -7.30 14.77 3.90
N SER A 62 -8.32 14.93 3.06
CA SER A 62 -8.56 14.03 1.93
C SER A 62 -9.12 14.80 0.75
N PHE A 63 -8.88 14.28 -0.46
CA PHE A 63 -9.44 14.84 -1.69
C PHE A 63 -9.74 13.73 -2.68
N THR A 64 -10.67 13.99 -3.60
CA THR A 64 -11.04 13.04 -4.65
C THR A 64 -10.36 13.38 -5.97
N TRP A 65 -10.01 12.36 -6.73
CA TRP A 65 -9.44 12.47 -8.07
C TRP A 65 -9.90 11.29 -8.94
N VAL A 66 -9.67 11.36 -10.25
CA VAL A 66 -10.02 10.27 -11.16
C VAL A 66 -8.75 9.57 -11.64
N CYS A 67 -8.69 8.26 -11.44
CA CYS A 67 -7.64 7.43 -12.00
C CYS A 67 -7.94 7.15 -13.47
N SER A 68 -7.26 7.87 -14.36
CA SER A 68 -7.47 7.81 -15.81
C SER A 68 -6.23 7.39 -16.61
N PRO A 69 -5.61 6.23 -16.33
CA PRO A 69 -4.76 5.59 -17.33
C PRO A 69 -5.65 5.07 -18.48
N ASN A 70 -5.03 4.55 -19.55
CA ASN A 70 -5.77 3.85 -20.60
C ASN A 70 -6.21 2.44 -20.13
N ASP A 71 -7.10 2.38 -19.12
CA ASP A 71 -7.65 1.15 -18.57
C ASP A 71 -9.18 1.05 -18.77
N THR A 72 -9.79 2.03 -19.43
CA THR A 72 -11.24 2.19 -19.65
C THR A 72 -12.07 2.47 -18.41
N HIS A 73 -11.47 2.44 -17.20
CA HIS A 73 -12.26 2.42 -15.99
C HIS A 73 -12.63 3.80 -15.46
N ALA A 74 -11.71 4.78 -15.55
CA ALA A 74 -11.91 6.16 -15.05
C ALA A 74 -12.51 6.20 -13.62
N CYS A 75 -11.90 5.46 -12.69
CA CYS A 75 -12.46 5.29 -11.35
C CYS A 75 -12.29 6.58 -10.53
N ARG A 76 -13.34 6.98 -9.79
CA ARG A 76 -13.22 8.03 -8.77
C ARG A 76 -12.60 7.47 -7.49
N VAL A 77 -11.52 8.08 -7.06
CA VAL A 77 -10.65 7.62 -5.96
C VAL A 77 -10.53 8.74 -4.92
N ARG A 78 -10.40 8.39 -3.65
CA ARG A 78 -10.06 9.31 -2.56
C ARG A 78 -8.62 9.12 -2.13
N ALA A 79 -7.86 10.20 -2.12
CA ALA A 79 -6.53 10.25 -1.52
C ALA A 79 -6.62 10.78 -0.09
N PHE A 80 -5.86 10.17 0.81
CA PHE A 80 -5.79 10.55 2.22
C PHE A 80 -4.38 11.06 2.51
N VAL A 81 -4.31 12.29 3.03
CA VAL A 81 -3.09 13.06 3.18
C VAL A 81 -2.76 13.19 4.66
N ARG A 82 -1.50 12.96 5.00
CA ARG A 82 -0.95 13.20 6.32
C ARG A 82 0.42 13.86 6.20
N ASN A 83 0.68 14.89 6.99
CA ASN A 83 1.93 15.66 6.90
C ASN A 83 2.26 16.13 5.46
N GLY A 84 1.24 16.49 4.68
CA GLY A 84 1.39 16.91 3.28
C GLY A 84 1.73 15.79 2.28
N VAL A 85 1.73 14.53 2.71
CA VAL A 85 2.03 13.36 1.87
C VAL A 85 0.79 12.48 1.71
N VAL A 86 0.51 12.03 0.49
CA VAL A 86 -0.54 11.03 0.25
C VAL A 86 -0.08 9.69 0.81
N MET A 87 -0.72 9.25 1.90
CA MET A 87 -0.39 8.01 2.61
C MET A 87 -1.07 6.79 1.99
N ARG A 88 -2.33 6.96 1.56
CA ARG A 88 -3.13 5.90 0.96
C ARG A 88 -4.17 6.46 0.00
N VAL A 89 -4.67 5.60 -0.86
CA VAL A 89 -5.77 5.86 -1.78
C VAL A 89 -6.78 4.73 -1.68
N GLU A 90 -8.07 5.05 -1.68
CA GLU A 90 -9.17 4.08 -1.60
C GLU A 90 -10.29 4.48 -2.55
N GLN A 91 -11.22 3.56 -2.81
CA GLN A 91 -12.42 3.86 -3.57
C GLN A 91 -13.30 4.87 -2.85
N ASN A 92 -13.96 5.73 -3.62
CA ASN A 92 -14.73 6.84 -3.06
C ASN A 92 -16.19 6.50 -2.71
N TYR A 93 -16.70 5.36 -3.22
CA TYR A 93 -18.05 4.82 -2.97
C TYR A 93 -19.24 5.77 -3.30
N ASP A 94 -19.09 6.64 -4.29
CA ASP A 94 -20.08 7.68 -4.61
C ASP A 94 -20.46 7.75 -6.10
N HIS A 95 -20.30 6.67 -6.87
CA HIS A 95 -20.60 6.66 -8.31
C HIS A 95 -22.02 7.10 -8.68
N GLN A 96 -22.97 7.00 -7.74
CA GLN A 96 -24.36 7.40 -7.89
C GLN A 96 -24.63 8.89 -7.66
N THR A 97 -23.68 9.64 -7.09
CA THR A 97 -23.92 11.02 -6.63
C THR A 97 -23.52 12.07 -7.65
N TYR A 98 -22.72 11.70 -8.66
CA TYR A 98 -22.26 12.59 -9.70
C TYR A 98 -22.82 12.19 -11.08
N GLU A 99 -22.92 13.18 -11.96
CA GLU A 99 -23.48 13.06 -13.30
C GLU A 99 -22.51 13.60 -14.35
N ASP A 100 -22.70 13.15 -15.60
CA ASP A 100 -22.06 13.77 -16.75
C ASP A 100 -22.79 15.06 -17.17
N LEU A 101 -22.29 15.72 -18.21
CA LEU A 101 -22.87 16.97 -18.74
C LEU A 101 -24.30 16.81 -19.28
N TYR A 102 -24.76 15.59 -19.51
CA TYR A 102 -26.10 15.28 -20.01
C TYR A 102 -27.05 14.81 -18.90
N GLY A 103 -26.60 14.78 -17.65
CA GLY A 103 -27.39 14.33 -16.49
C GLY A 103 -27.41 12.81 -16.32
N ASN A 104 -26.58 12.05 -17.05
CA ASN A 104 -26.51 10.60 -16.84
C ASN A 104 -25.77 10.31 -15.54
N ARG A 105 -26.32 9.39 -14.74
CA ARG A 105 -25.75 8.95 -13.46
C ARG A 105 -25.48 7.46 -13.46
N GLY A 106 -24.41 7.07 -12.77
CA GLY A 106 -24.19 5.69 -12.38
C GLY A 106 -25.20 5.25 -11.31
N THR A 107 -25.39 3.95 -11.16
CA THR A 107 -26.11 3.37 -10.02
C THR A 107 -25.13 2.92 -8.93
N PHE A 108 -25.63 2.62 -7.73
CA PHE A 108 -24.84 2.09 -6.62
C PHE A 108 -24.02 0.83 -7.00
N ALA A 109 -24.47 0.05 -7.98
CA ALA A 109 -23.80 -1.15 -8.49
C ALA A 109 -22.42 -0.89 -9.12
N HIS A 110 -22.11 0.37 -9.45
CA HIS A 110 -20.80 0.75 -9.97
C HIS A 110 -19.76 0.92 -8.87
N ASN A 111 -20.16 0.93 -7.59
CA ASN A 111 -19.20 0.90 -6.49
C ASN A 111 -18.65 -0.53 -6.27
N PRO A 112 -17.39 -0.68 -5.82
CA PRO A 112 -16.43 0.38 -5.52
C PRO A 112 -15.57 0.78 -6.73
N ARG A 113 -15.57 -0.02 -7.82
CA ARG A 113 -14.60 0.08 -8.93
C ARG A 113 -13.15 0.02 -8.40
N MET A 114 -12.20 0.59 -9.15
CA MET A 114 -10.76 0.64 -8.87
C MET A 114 -10.06 -0.72 -8.95
N CYS A 115 -8.92 -0.75 -9.65
CA CYS A 115 -8.09 -1.96 -9.77
C CYS A 115 -6.85 -1.89 -8.87
N LEU A 116 -6.15 -3.02 -8.71
CA LEU A 116 -4.90 -3.13 -7.94
C LEU A 116 -3.83 -2.09 -8.33
N LYS A 117 -3.81 -1.68 -9.61
CA LYS A 117 -2.87 -0.68 -10.12
C LYS A 117 -3.22 0.72 -9.61
N GLY A 118 -4.51 1.05 -9.52
CA GLY A 118 -4.99 2.30 -8.93
C GLY A 118 -4.62 2.43 -7.45
N PHE A 119 -4.70 1.32 -6.68
CA PHE A 119 -4.35 1.29 -5.25
C PHE A 119 -2.92 1.72 -4.94
N THR A 120 -2.02 1.58 -5.91
CA THR A 120 -0.60 1.89 -5.73
C THR A 120 -0.20 3.21 -6.40
N PHE A 121 -1.15 4.02 -6.86
CA PHE A 121 -0.85 5.22 -7.67
C PHE A 121 0.07 6.22 -6.97
N HIS A 122 -0.08 6.42 -5.65
CA HIS A 122 0.80 7.30 -4.86
C HIS A 122 2.29 6.87 -4.93
N ARG A 123 2.58 5.58 -5.18
CA ARG A 123 3.95 5.10 -5.43
C ARG A 123 4.54 5.64 -6.74
N ARG A 124 3.72 6.02 -7.72
CA ARG A 124 4.20 6.70 -8.95
C ARG A 124 4.51 8.18 -8.71
N VAL A 125 3.87 8.79 -7.71
CA VAL A 125 4.13 10.18 -7.32
C VAL A 125 5.48 10.29 -6.60
N TYR A 126 5.75 9.38 -5.68
CA TYR A 126 6.94 9.43 -4.82
C TYR A 126 8.04 8.42 -5.20
N GLY A 127 7.81 7.58 -6.20
CA GLY A 127 8.74 6.53 -6.62
C GLY A 127 9.97 7.07 -7.35
N PRO A 128 11.00 6.21 -7.52
CA PRO A 128 12.29 6.61 -8.09
C PRO A 128 12.21 7.06 -9.56
N TYR A 129 11.15 6.65 -10.27
CA TYR A 129 10.92 6.98 -11.68
C TYR A 129 10.17 8.29 -11.91
N ARG A 130 9.85 9.05 -10.85
CA ARG A 130 9.15 10.34 -11.00
C ARG A 130 10.08 11.36 -11.67
N LEU A 131 9.68 11.85 -12.84
CA LEU A 131 10.32 13.02 -13.46
C LEU A 131 10.05 14.26 -12.60
N LYS A 132 11.14 14.88 -12.10
CA LYS A 132 11.09 16.04 -11.19
C LYS A 132 11.27 17.40 -11.90
N GLY A 133 11.50 17.38 -13.20
CA GLY A 133 11.74 18.57 -14.01
C GLY A 133 12.05 18.21 -15.45
N PRO A 134 12.22 19.23 -16.32
CA PRO A 134 12.53 19.01 -17.72
C PRO A 134 13.94 18.43 -17.87
N LEU A 135 14.06 17.52 -18.83
CA LEU A 135 15.30 16.86 -19.18
C LEU A 135 15.53 17.06 -20.69
N MET A 136 16.78 17.25 -21.06
CA MET A 136 17.20 17.51 -22.44
C MET A 136 18.31 16.55 -22.82
N ARG A 137 18.22 15.93 -24.01
CA ARG A 137 19.32 15.10 -24.53
C ARG A 137 20.61 15.91 -24.60
N LYS A 138 21.69 15.37 -24.06
CA LYS A 138 23.02 15.98 -24.15
C LYS A 138 23.46 16.19 -25.59
N GLY A 139 23.20 15.22 -26.47
CA GLY A 139 23.55 15.35 -27.89
C GLY A 139 22.74 16.44 -28.60
N TRP A 140 21.46 16.60 -28.26
CA TRP A 140 20.64 17.68 -28.80
C TRP A 140 21.12 19.05 -28.33
N LYS A 141 21.44 19.19 -27.03
CA LYS A 141 21.94 20.45 -26.50
C LYS A 141 23.23 20.87 -27.20
N GLN A 142 24.19 19.94 -27.31
CA GLN A 142 25.46 20.24 -27.98
C GLN A 142 25.27 20.59 -29.46
N TRP A 143 24.33 19.95 -30.14
CA TRP A 143 23.99 20.31 -31.52
C TRP A 143 23.46 21.74 -31.64
N MET A 144 22.60 22.17 -30.72
CA MET A 144 22.13 23.56 -30.65
C MET A 144 23.26 24.53 -30.33
N ASP A 145 24.09 24.21 -29.34
CA ASP A 145 25.24 25.03 -28.93
C ASP A 145 26.25 25.21 -30.08
N ASP A 146 26.40 24.20 -30.94
CA ASP A 146 27.27 24.21 -32.12
C ASP A 146 26.63 24.92 -33.35
N GLY A 147 25.52 25.64 -33.15
CA GLY A 147 24.86 26.42 -34.20
C GLY A 147 23.94 25.62 -35.11
N SER A 148 23.44 24.47 -34.64
CA SER A 148 22.48 23.62 -35.36
C SER A 148 22.95 23.19 -36.77
N PRO A 149 24.14 22.58 -36.90
CA PRO A 149 24.66 22.16 -38.20
C PRO A 149 23.73 21.16 -38.91
N GLU A 150 23.75 21.13 -40.24
CA GLU A 150 22.91 20.22 -41.02
C GLU A 150 23.10 18.75 -40.61
N LEU A 151 21.99 18.02 -40.49
CA LEU A 151 21.96 16.62 -40.06
C LEU A 151 22.40 15.65 -41.16
N THR A 152 23.64 15.78 -41.62
CA THR A 152 24.34 14.77 -42.44
C THR A 152 24.50 13.45 -41.67
N PRO A 153 24.85 12.32 -42.32
CA PRO A 153 25.14 11.07 -41.62
C PRO A 153 26.19 11.22 -40.50
N GLU A 154 27.22 12.02 -40.73
CA GLU A 154 28.31 12.28 -39.77
C GLU A 154 27.80 13.12 -38.58
N THR A 155 27.05 14.20 -38.86
CA THR A 155 26.43 15.05 -37.84
C THR A 155 25.45 14.24 -36.99
N LYS A 156 24.61 13.40 -37.63
CA LYS A 156 23.66 12.54 -36.92
C LYS A 156 24.36 11.61 -35.96
N ARG A 157 25.47 10.99 -36.38
CA ARG A 157 26.28 10.11 -35.53
C ARG A 157 26.96 10.88 -34.40
N LYS A 158 27.56 12.04 -34.70
CA LYS A 158 28.24 12.91 -33.70
C LYS A 158 27.32 13.29 -32.56
N TYR A 159 26.11 13.77 -32.88
CA TYR A 159 25.13 14.22 -31.88
C TYR A 159 24.10 13.14 -31.50
N LYS A 160 24.35 11.88 -31.90
CA LYS A 160 23.53 10.71 -31.57
C LYS A 160 22.06 10.83 -31.99
N PHE A 161 21.75 11.53 -33.07
CA PHE A 161 20.39 11.59 -33.62
C PHE A 161 19.91 10.26 -34.19
N ASP A 162 20.84 9.37 -34.55
CA ASP A 162 20.62 7.98 -34.98
C ASP A 162 20.63 6.98 -33.81
N SER A 163 20.90 7.45 -32.58
CA SER A 163 21.16 6.62 -31.40
C SER A 163 20.67 7.29 -30.11
N ARG A 164 19.48 7.91 -30.16
CA ARG A 164 18.91 8.82 -29.12
C ARG A 164 18.64 8.21 -27.73
N PHE A 165 18.91 6.93 -27.53
CA PHE A 165 18.79 6.24 -26.24
C PHE A 165 20.17 5.94 -25.62
N LEU A 166 21.24 6.17 -26.38
CA LEU A 166 22.63 5.96 -25.96
C LEU A 166 23.30 7.26 -25.51
N ASP A 167 22.58 8.38 -25.43
CA ASP A 167 23.07 9.62 -24.86
C ASP A 167 22.45 9.95 -23.51
N ASP A 168 23.20 10.74 -22.74
CA ASP A 168 22.77 11.17 -21.42
C ASP A 168 21.69 12.24 -21.48
N MET A 169 20.92 12.35 -20.41
CA MET A 169 19.93 13.41 -20.21
C MET A 169 20.48 14.47 -19.24
N LEU A 170 20.48 15.72 -19.67
CA LEU A 170 20.81 16.88 -18.85
C LEU A 170 19.55 17.40 -18.17
N ARG A 171 19.65 17.77 -16.89
CA ARG A 171 18.60 18.54 -16.23
C ARG A 171 18.69 19.99 -16.68
N VAL A 172 17.57 20.54 -17.12
CA VAL A 172 17.48 21.92 -17.59
C VAL A 172 16.42 22.70 -16.81
N SER A 173 16.38 24.01 -17.00
CA SER A 173 15.28 24.84 -16.48
C SER A 173 14.10 24.80 -17.46
N TRP A 174 12.95 25.34 -17.06
CA TRP A 174 11.80 25.47 -17.97
C TRP A 174 11.99 26.57 -19.02
N ASP A 175 12.89 27.53 -18.77
CA ASP A 175 13.19 28.66 -19.66
C ASP A 175 14.38 28.39 -20.60
N THR A 176 14.99 27.20 -20.50
CA THR A 176 16.10 26.76 -21.37
C THR A 176 15.58 26.35 -22.73
#